data_AF-A0A7J9TAK9-F1
#
_entry.id   AF-A0A7J9TAK9-F1
#
_cell.length_a   1.000
_cell.length_b   1.000
_cell.length_c   1.000
_cell.angle_alpha   90.00
_cell.angle_beta   90.00
_cell.angle_gamma   90.00
#
_symmetry.space_group_name_H-M   'P 1'
#
loop_
_entity.id
_entity.type
_entity.pdbx_description
1 polymer ?
#
loop_
_entity_poly.entity_id
_entity_poly.type
_entity_poly.pdbx_seq_one_letter_code
_entity_poly.pdbx_strand_id
1 'polypeptide(L)' 'MTAIAFESKHDTITIPRDLFEDMLSSYHKMEQIMATLEVSLDTETMNSIKRSKDDIENGDFMDCSFDEIDDVLA' A
#
# COMPACT_ATOMS: atom_id res chain seq x y z
N MET A 1 16.68 -16.52 15.66
CA MET A 1 16.15 -15.30 15.03
C MET A 1 16.97 -15.04 13.79
N THR A 2 16.36 -15.12 12.61
CA THR A 2 17.06 -15.02 11.32
C THR A 2 16.52 -13.81 10.58
N ALA A 3 17.24 -12.68 10.62
CA ALA A 3 16.85 -11.44 9.96
C ALA A 3 17.19 -11.45 8.46
N ILE A 4 16.45 -10.67 7.67
CA ILE A 4 16.67 -10.47 6.23
C ILE A 4 17.18 -9.04 6.05
N ALA A 5 18.30 -8.86 5.34
CA ALA A 5 18.92 -7.57 5.10
C ALA A 5 18.53 -7.03 3.72
N PHE A 6 18.06 -5.78 3.67
CA PHE A 6 17.80 -5.05 2.42
C PHE A 6 18.93 -4.03 2.19
N GLU A 7 19.62 -4.11 1.04
CA GLU A 7 20.68 -3.16 0.69
C GLU A 7 20.10 -1.90 0.04
N SER A 8 20.06 -0.82 0.82
CA SER A 8 19.98 0.56 0.34
C SER A 8 21.30 1.25 0.68
N LYS A 9 21.73 2.25 -0.12
CA LYS A 9 23.03 2.94 0.02
C LYS A 9 23.22 3.75 1.32
N HIS A 10 22.27 3.67 2.25
CA HIS A 10 22.30 4.26 3.59
C HIS A 10 21.73 3.23 4.58
N ASP A 11 22.44 3.03 5.70
CA ASP A 11 22.09 2.25 6.91
C ASP A 11 21.21 1.00 6.73
N THR A 12 21.81 -0.19 6.90
CA THR A 12 21.11 -1.47 6.85
C THR A 12 19.99 -1.54 7.90
N ILE A 13 18.73 -1.49 7.45
CA ILE A 13 17.56 -1.70 8.31
C ILE A 13 17.36 -3.19 8.51
N THR A 14 17.32 -3.64 9.77
CA THR A 14 17.09 -5.05 10.12
C THR A 14 15.62 -5.25 10.45
N ILE A 15 14.92 -6.06 9.64
CA ILE A 15 13.51 -6.37 9.86
C ILE A 15 13.39 -7.78 10.44
N PRO A 16 12.68 -7.97 11.58
CA PRO A 16 12.36 -9.30 12.09
C PRO A 16 11.59 -10.11 11.04
N ARG A 17 11.94 -11.40 10.91
CA ARG A 17 11.31 -12.29 9.92
C ARG A 17 9.80 -12.32 10.02
N ASP A 18 9.28 -12.47 11.24
CA ASP A 18 7.84 -12.58 11.47
C ASP A 18 7.11 -11.32 10.99
N LEU A 19 7.69 -10.13 11.25
CA LEU A 19 7.16 -8.86 10.74
C LEU A 19 7.20 -8.79 9.21
N PHE A 20 8.28 -9.29 8.59
CA PHE A 20 8.38 -9.34 7.14
C PHE A 20 7.34 -10.29 6.51
N GLU A 21 7.07 -11.43 7.15
CA GLU A 21 6.05 -12.37 6.73
C GLU A 21 4.64 -11.76 6.85
N ASP A 22 4.35 -11.03 7.93
CA ASP A 22 3.09 -10.28 8.11
C ASP A 22 2.91 -9.19 7.05
N MET A 23 3.98 -8.46 6.72
CA MET A 23 3.98 -7.45 5.65
C MET A 23 3.67 -8.09 4.29
N LEU A 24 4.33 -9.20 3.95
CA LEU A 24 4.09 -9.93 2.70
C LEU A 24 2.66 -10.48 2.62
N SER A 25 2.14 -11.01 3.72
CA SER A 25 0.77 -11.52 3.81
C SER A 25 -0.26 -10.41 3.56
N SER A 26 -0.05 -9.25 4.18
CA SER A 26 -0.91 -8.07 4.01
C SER A 26 -0.86 -7.55 2.58
N TYR A 27 0.33 -7.45 2.00
CA TYR A 27 0.53 -7.07 0.60
C TYR A 27 -0.20 -8.03 -0.35
N HIS A 28 -0.05 -9.35 -0.15
CA HIS A 28 -0.72 -10.33 -0.99
C HIS A 28 -2.25 -10.24 -0.91
N LYS A 29 -2.79 -9.99 0.29
CA LYS A 29 -4.23 -9.81 0.47
C LYS A 29 -4.75 -8.55 -0.23
N MET A 30 -4.00 -7.46 -0.18
CA MET A 30 -4.31 -6.23 -0.92
C MET A 30 -4.35 -6.49 -2.43
N GLU A 31 -3.36 -7.19 -2.98
CA GLU A 31 -3.33 -7.56 -4.41
C GLU A 31 -4.51 -8.45 -4.82
N GLN A 32 -4.92 -9.40 -3.99
CA GLN A 32 -6.13 -10.21 -4.25
C GLN A 32 -7.41 -9.36 -4.31
N ILE A 33 -7.55 -8.39 -3.40
CA ILE A 33 -8.67 -7.45 -3.40
C ILE A 33 -8.64 -6.62 -4.69
N MET A 34 -7.50 -6.04 -5.06
CA MET A 34 -7.36 -5.26 -6.29
C MET A 34 -7.69 -6.08 -7.54
N ALA A 35 -7.20 -7.32 -7.64
CA ALA A 35 -7.53 -8.20 -8.77
C ALA A 35 -9.03 -8.51 -8.87
N THR A 36 -9.72 -8.64 -7.72
CA THR A 36 -11.17 -8.85 -7.70
C THR A 36 -11.92 -7.60 -8.15
N LEU A 37 -11.48 -6.43 -7.70
CA LEU A 37 -12.00 -5.14 -8.12
C LEU A 37 -11.78 -4.90 -9.61
N GLU A 38 -10.62 -5.29 -10.17
CA GLU A 38 -10.34 -5.21 -11.61
C GLU A 38 -11.32 -5.98 -12.48
N VAL A 39 -11.80 -7.13 -12.00
CA VAL A 39 -12.78 -7.95 -12.71
C VAL A 39 -14.21 -7.43 -12.51
N SER A 40 -14.49 -6.77 -11.40
CA SER A 40 -15.85 -6.41 -10.98
C SER A 40 -16.24 -4.97 -11.29
N LEU A 41 -15.27 -4.06 -11.40
CA LEU A 41 -15.49 -2.63 -11.55
C LEU A 41 -15.37 -2.17 -13.00
N ASP A 42 -16.01 -1.05 -13.31
CA ASP A 42 -15.83 -0.35 -14.57
C ASP A 42 -14.42 0.28 -14.67
N THR A 43 -14.01 0.58 -15.90
CA THR A 43 -12.69 1.10 -16.22
C THR A 43 -12.35 2.41 -15.50
N GLU A 44 -13.34 3.28 -15.24
CA GLU A 44 -13.11 4.57 -14.59
C GLU A 44 -12.76 4.39 -13.12
N THR A 45 -13.52 3.55 -12.41
CA THR A 45 -13.23 3.22 -11.01
C THR A 45 -11.87 2.56 -10.86
N MET A 46 -11.50 1.66 -11.77
CA MET A 46 -10.17 1.03 -11.76
C MET A 46 -9.02 2.00 -12.02
N ASN A 47 -9.21 2.98 -12.92
CA ASN A 47 -8.20 4.01 -13.16
C ASN A 47 -8.01 4.90 -11.93
N SER A 48 -9.07 5.17 -11.16
CA SER A 48 -8.98 5.93 -9.92
C SER A 48 -8.14 5.20 -8.86
N ILE A 49 -8.36 3.89 -8.69
CA ILE A 49 -7.56 3.05 -7.78
C ILE A 49 -6.09 3.01 -8.20
N LYS A 50 -5.81 2.88 -9.51
CA LYS A 50 -4.43 2.86 -10.03
C LYS A 50 -3.72 4.18 -9.81
N ARG A 51 -4.39 5.31 -10.04
CA ARG A 51 -3.85 6.64 -9.68
C ARG A 51 -3.54 6.74 -8.20
N SER A 52 -4.47 6.34 -7.34
CA SER A 52 -4.25 6.38 -5.89
C SER A 52 -3.04 5.52 -5.47
N LYS A 53 -2.82 4.37 -6.12
CA LYS A 53 -1.60 3.56 -5.90
C LYS A 53 -0.33 4.31 -6.32
N ASP A 54 -0.32 4.92 -7.50
CA ASP A 54 0.81 5.71 -8.00
C ASP A 54 1.09 6.92 -7.06
N ASP A 55 0.04 7.58 -6.59
CA ASP A 55 0.13 8.72 -5.67
C ASP A 55 0.78 8.30 -4.35
N ILE A 56 0.36 7.15 -3.78
CA ILE A 56 0.97 6.58 -2.57
C ILE A 56 2.45 6.23 -2.81
N GLU A 57 2.79 5.62 -3.94
CA GLU A 57 4.18 5.25 -4.28
C GLU A 57 5.09 6.48 -4.42
N ASN A 58 4.54 7.60 -4.91
CA ASN A 58 5.25 8.87 -5.05
C ASN A 58 5.26 9.72 -3.76
N GLY A 59 4.58 9.26 -2.70
CA GLY A 59 4.41 10.00 -1.45
C GLY A 59 3.45 11.19 -1.55
N ASP A 60 2.62 11.22 -2.60
CA ASP A 60 1.61 12.24 -2.85
C ASP A 60 0.26 11.80 -2.25
N PHE A 61 0.25 11.56 -0.94
CA PHE A 61 -0.97 11.21 -0.21
C PHE A 61 -1.12 12.09 1.03
N MET A 62 -2.37 12.34 1.41
CA MET A 62 -2.71 13.04 2.65
C MET A 62 -3.16 12.01 3.68
N ASP A 63 -2.50 12.00 4.83
CA ASP A 63 -2.93 11.18 5.96
C ASP A 63 -4.20 11.80 6.55
N CYS A 64 -5.30 11.06 6.50
CA CYS A 64 -6.65 11.53 6.83
C CYS A 64 -7.41 10.41 7.51
N SER A 65 -7.97 10.70 8.68
CA SER A 65 -8.92 9.77 9.31
C SER A 65 -10.29 9.86 8.65
N PHE A 66 -11.14 8.84 8.82
CA PHE A 66 -12.51 8.87 8.29
C PHE A 66 -13.34 10.05 8.81
N ASP A 67 -13.04 10.52 10.02
CA ASP A 67 -13.75 11.64 10.65
C ASP A 67 -13.36 12.99 10.04
N GLU A 68 -12.21 13.07 9.34
CA GLU A 68 -11.67 14.29 8.72
C GLU A 68 -11.91 14.34 7.21
N ILE A 69 -12.51 13.29 6.63
CA ILE A 69 -12.62 13.13 5.18
C ILE A 69 -13.47 14.23 4.54
N ASP A 70 -14.52 14.67 5.24
CA ASP A 70 -15.41 15.74 4.78
C ASP A 70 -14.71 17.11 4.73
N ASP A 71 -13.74 17.34 5.63
CA ASP A 71 -12.98 18.60 5.68
C ASP A 71 -11.90 18.66 4.57
N VAL A 72 -11.37 17.50 4.17
CA VAL A 72 -10.35 17.39 3.10
C VAL A 72 -10.98 17.42 1.70
N LEU A 73 -12.20 16.91 1.54
CA LEU A 73 -12.90 16.83 0.25
C LEU A 73 -13.76 18.08 -0.08
N ALA A 74 -13.89 19.02 0.85
CA ALA A 74 -14.65 20.28 0.68
C ALA A 74 -13.92 21.31 -0.19
#